data_AF-A0A0F9RFJ4-F1
#
_entry.id   AF-A0A0F9RFJ4-F1
#
_cell.length_a   1.000
_cell.length_b   1.000
_cell.length_c   1.000
_cell.angle_alpha   90.00
_cell.angle_beta   90.00
_cell.angle_gamma   90.00
#
_symmetry.space_group_name_H-M   'P 1'
#
loop_
_entity.id
_entity.type
_entity.pdbx_description
1 polymer ?
#
loop_
_entity_poly.entity_id
_entity_poly.type
_entity_poly.pdbx_seq_one_letter_code
_entity_poly.pdbx_strand_id
1 'polypeptide(L)' 'MDSKIGTKEFDLVGGIMDFESGNMGDARALELFSHLIKTGQAWTLQGYYGRTAKQLIDVGHIGEDGEILIDVD' A
#
# COMPACT_ATOMS: atom_id res chain seq x y z
N MET A 1 -28.28 19.62 -1.37
CA MET A 1 -28.43 18.25 -1.86
C MET A 1 -27.69 18.18 -3.18
N ASP A 2 -26.44 17.72 -3.19
CA ASP A 2 -25.76 17.26 -4.41
C ASP A 2 -24.75 16.20 -3.97
N SER A 3 -25.26 14.98 -3.84
CA SER A 3 -24.45 13.78 -3.70
C SER A 3 -23.72 13.52 -5.02
N LYS A 4 -22.40 13.71 -5.04
CA LYS A 4 -21.53 13.09 -6.05
C LYS A 4 -20.54 12.16 -5.36
N ILE A 5 -20.93 10.88 -5.38
CA ILE A 5 -20.15 9.65 -5.29
C ILE A 5 -18.67 9.84 -4.89
N GLY A 6 -18.37 9.63 -3.60
CA GLY A 6 -17.02 9.64 -3.07
C GLY A 6 -16.28 8.36 -3.42
N THR A 7 -15.43 8.41 -4.44
CA THR A 7 -14.23 7.58 -4.50
C THR A 7 -13.08 8.46 -4.02
N LYS A 8 -12.74 8.39 -2.74
CA LYS A 8 -11.57 9.10 -2.22
C LYS A 8 -10.35 8.49 -2.93
N GLU A 9 -9.70 9.25 -3.82
CA GLU A 9 -8.43 8.83 -4.42
C GLU A 9 -7.47 8.41 -3.30
N PHE A 10 -6.69 7.35 -3.55
CA PHE A 10 -5.66 6.94 -2.62
C PHE A 10 -4.61 8.04 -2.54
N ASP A 11 -4.41 8.62 -1.36
CA ASP A 11 -3.38 9.64 -1.15
C ASP A 11 -2.00 8.98 -1.07
N LEU A 12 -1.42 8.75 -2.24
CA LEU A 12 -0.13 8.09 -2.40
C LEU A 12 1.00 8.89 -1.74
N VAL A 13 1.00 10.22 -1.92
CA VAL A 13 2.07 11.08 -1.41
C VAL A 13 2.04 11.12 0.11
N GLY A 14 0.85 11.33 0.70
CA GLY A 14 0.67 11.25 2.16
C GLY A 14 1.07 9.88 2.70
N GLY A 15 0.66 8.80 2.02
CA GLY A 15 1.04 7.43 2.40
C GLY A 15 2.56 7.21 2.41
N ILE A 16 3.28 7.67 1.39
CA ILE A 16 4.75 7.57 1.33
C ILE A 16 5.39 8.36 2.48
N MET A 17 4.95 9.60 2.72
CA MET A 17 5.51 10.44 3.78
C MET A 17 5.31 9.83 5.17
N ASP A 18 4.12 9.32 5.45
CA ASP A 18 3.79 8.68 6.73
C ASP A 18 4.61 7.41 6.96
N PHE A 19 4.79 6.61 5.90
CA PHE A 19 5.58 5.38 5.93
C PHE A 19 7.06 5.67 6.22
N GLU A 20 7.65 6.64 5.52
CA GLU A 20 9.05 7.05 5.73
C GLU A 20 9.27 7.72 7.08
N SER A 21 8.25 8.38 7.62
CA SER A 21 8.30 8.94 8.97
C SER A 21 8.25 7.88 10.08
N GLY A 22 7.97 6.61 9.75
CA GLY A 22 7.81 5.52 10.73
C GLY A 22 6.57 5.63 11.62
N ASN A 23 5.62 6.50 11.25
CA ASN A 23 4.38 6.76 12.00
C ASN A 23 3.18 5.97 11.44
N MET A 24 3.41 5.14 10.43
CA MET A 24 2.38 4.34 9.78
C MET A 24 2.19 2.99 10.48
N GLY A 25 0.94 2.65 10.80
CA GLY A 25 0.58 1.33 11.31
C GLY A 25 0.41 0.27 10.21
N ASP A 26 0.37 -1.00 10.61
CA ASP A 26 0.42 -2.15 9.70
C ASP A 26 -0.70 -2.17 8.66
N ALA A 27 -1.94 -1.88 9.05
CA ALA A 27 -3.08 -1.84 8.12
C ALA A 27 -2.87 -0.81 7.00
N ARG A 28 -2.42 0.40 7.37
CA ARG A 28 -2.12 1.48 6.41
C ARG A 28 -0.92 1.15 5.52
N ALA A 29 0.08 0.47 6.08
CA ALA A 29 1.22 -0.01 5.30
C ALA A 29 0.78 -1.05 4.27
N LEU A 30 -0.08 -2.00 4.64
CA LEU A 30 -0.64 -2.99 3.72
C LEU A 30 -1.47 -2.33 2.61
N GLU A 31 -2.29 -1.32 2.92
CA GLU A 31 -3.00 -0.54 1.91
C GLU A 31 -2.04 0.16 0.93
N LEU A 32 -0.98 0.79 1.45
CA LEU A 32 0.04 1.43 0.62
C LEU A 32 0.73 0.43 -0.29
N PHE A 33 1.22 -0.69 0.25
CA PHE A 33 1.92 -1.68 -0.56
C PHE A 33 0.99 -2.42 -1.53
N SER A 34 -0.27 -2.65 -1.16
CA SER A 34 -1.31 -3.14 -2.08
C SER A 34 -1.46 -2.22 -3.28
N HIS A 35 -1.58 -0.91 -3.04
CA HIS A 35 -1.67 0.08 -4.11
C HIS A 35 -0.41 0.10 -4.98
N LEU A 36 0.77 0.15 -4.36
CA LEU A 36 2.06 0.18 -5.07
C LEU A 36 2.30 -1.06 -5.93
N ILE A 37 1.84 -2.24 -5.49
CA ILE A 37 1.94 -3.47 -6.29
C ILE A 37 0.97 -3.42 -7.47
N LYS A 38 -0.30 -3.03 -7.23
CA LYS A 38 -1.32 -2.90 -8.28
C LYS A 38 -0.93 -1.93 -9.40
N THR A 39 -0.24 -0.84 -9.05
CA THR A 39 0.22 0.16 -10.02
C THR A 39 1.63 -0.12 -10.56
N GLY A 40 2.32 -1.14 -10.04
CA GLY A 40 3.71 -1.47 -10.36
C GLY A 40 4.74 -0.49 -9.78
N GLN A 41 4.31 0.52 -9.02
CA GLN A 41 5.20 1.51 -8.39
C GLN A 41 6.14 0.91 -7.35
N ALA A 42 5.76 -0.20 -6.71
CA ALA A 42 6.64 -0.93 -5.78
C ALA A 42 7.98 -1.34 -6.41
N TRP A 43 8.01 -1.54 -7.73
CA TRP A 43 9.17 -2.03 -8.49
C TRP A 43 9.97 -0.91 -9.16
N THR A 44 9.45 0.31 -9.15
CA THR A 44 10.10 1.49 -9.75
C THR A 44 10.58 2.49 -8.70
N LEU A 45 9.94 2.51 -7.53
CA LEU A 45 10.38 3.31 -6.39
C LEU A 45 11.71 2.78 -5.82
N GLN A 46 12.62 3.72 -5.53
CA GLN A 46 13.96 3.43 -5.04
C GLN A 46 13.97 3.08 -3.55
N GLY A 47 15.10 2.57 -3.03
CA GLY A 47 15.26 2.31 -1.61
C GLY A 47 14.81 0.91 -1.19
N TYR A 48 13.80 0.82 -0.32
CA TYR A 48 13.36 -0.45 0.27
C TYR A 48 11.94 -0.89 -0.11
N TYR A 49 11.19 -0.09 -0.88
CA TYR A 49 9.82 -0.41 -1.30
C TYR A 49 9.70 -1.78 -1.99
N GLY A 50 10.55 -2.05 -2.99
CA GLY A 50 10.50 -3.35 -3.69
C GLY A 50 10.84 -4.54 -2.80
N ARG A 51 11.76 -4.38 -1.84
CA ARG A 51 12.09 -5.46 -0.88
C ARG A 51 10.94 -5.69 0.10
N THR A 52 10.31 -4.62 0.58
CA THR A 52 9.15 -4.70 1.47
C THR A 52 7.95 -5.31 0.76
N ALA A 53 7.64 -4.88 -0.47
CA ALA A 53 6.58 -5.48 -1.28
C ALA A 53 6.81 -6.97 -1.50
N LYS A 54 8.04 -7.36 -1.87
CA LYS A 54 8.40 -8.78 -2.02
C LYS A 54 8.24 -9.54 -0.70
N GLN A 55 8.69 -8.98 0.42
CA GLN A 55 8.56 -9.64 1.72
C GLN A 55 7.08 -9.86 2.08
N LEU A 56 6.21 -8.87 1.86
CA LEU A 56 4.77 -8.97 2.11
C LEU A 56 4.09 -10.04 1.24
N ILE A 57 4.56 -10.21 0.01
CA ILE A 57 4.13 -11.30 -0.87
C ILE A 57 4.64 -12.65 -0.37
N ASP A 58 5.93 -12.75 -0.04
CA ASP A 58 6.57 -14.00 0.38
C ASP A 58 5.95 -14.56 1.67
N VAL A 59 5.51 -13.69 2.60
CA VAL A 59 4.83 -14.10 3.84
C VAL A 59 3.31 -14.26 3.68
N GLY A 60 2.76 -14.02 2.49
CA GLY A 60 1.34 -14.20 2.20
C GLY A 60 0.42 -13.14 2.80
N HIS A 61 0.93 -11.94 3.09
CA HIS A 61 0.08 -10.81 3.51
C HIS A 61 -0.58 -10.12 2.31
N ILE A 62 0.10 -10.10 1.16
CA ILE A 62 -0.40 -9.52 -0.10
C ILE A 62 -0.16 -10.52 -1.25
N GLY A 63 -1.09 -10.65 -2.18
CA GLY A 63 -0.92 -11.40 -3.42
C GLY A 63 0.01 -10.71 -4.42
N GLU A 64 0.48 -11.45 -5.43
CA GLU A 64 1.31 -10.89 -6.52
C GLU A 64 0.58 -9.80 -7.34
N ASP A 65 -0.76 -9.82 -7.32
CA ASP A 65 -1.64 -8.83 -7.94
C ASP A 65 -1.99 -7.64 -7.01
N GLY A 66 -1.46 -7.66 -5.78
CA GLY A 66 -1.71 -6.64 -4.77
C GLY A 66 -3.01 -6.84 -3.98
N GLU A 67 -3.69 -7.99 -4.04
CA GLU A 67 -4.79 -8.31 -3.12
C GLU A 67 -4.27 -8.48 -1.68
N ILE A 68 -4.94 -7.90 -0.68
CA ILE A 68 -4.57 -8.12 0.73
C ILE A 68 -5.20 -9.45 1.17
N LEU A 69 -4.39 -10.37 1.67
CA LEU A 69 -4.79 -11.76 1.93
C LEU A 69 -5.04 -12.07 3.42
N ILE A 70 -4.73 -11.12 4.30
CA ILE A 70 -4.94 -11.23 5.74
C ILE A 70 -6.00 -10.24 6.21
N ASP A 71 -6.68 -10.60 7.29
CA ASP A 71 -7.55 -9.66 8.01
C ASP A 71 -6.68 -8.77 8.90
N VAL A 72 -6.99 -7.48 8.90
CA VAL A 72 -6.31 -6.48 9.72
C VAL A 72 -7.36 -5.79 10.59
N ASP A 73 -7.26 -6.01 11.90
CA ASP A 73 -8.11 -5.38 12.91
C ASP A 73 -7.88 -3.86 13.04
#